data_AF-A0A1Y6CWS0-F1
#
_entry.id   AF-A0A1Y6CWS0-F1
#
_cell.length_a   1.000
_cell.length_b   1.000
_cell.length_c   1.000
_cell.angle_alpha   90.00
_cell.angle_beta   90.00
_cell.angle_gamma   90.00
#
_symmetry.space_group_name_H-M   'P 1'
#
loop_
_entity.id
_entity.type
_entity.pdbx_description
1 polymer ?
#
loop_
_entity_poly.entity_id
_entity_poly.type
_entity_poly.pdbx_seq_one_letter_code
_entity_poly.pdbx_strand_id
1 'polypeptide(L)'
;MTPRCQDYCQFLIITQTNYTQTYFADHHHHPAFSHDAINRYLNEDNITPSAAWSIIKGNITQHPNACVVFDDSVSDKRYSQPFQSDYFLPLSN
;
A
#
# COMPACT_ATOMS: atom_id res chain seq x y z
N MET A 1 -16.32 9.25 -13.54
CA MET A 1 -14.87 9.50 -13.45
C MET A 1 -14.25 8.29 -12.76
N THR A 2 -13.28 7.61 -13.39
CA THR A 2 -12.60 6.46 -12.78
C THR A 2 -11.71 6.96 -11.63
N PRO A 3 -11.80 6.39 -10.41
CA PRO A 3 -10.93 6.79 -9.32
C PRO A 3 -9.47 6.62 -9.73
N ARG A 4 -8.64 7.61 -9.42
CA ARG A 4 -7.20 7.48 -9.58
C ARG A 4 -6.63 6.95 -8.28
N CYS A 5 -5.65 6.05 -8.37
CA CYS A 5 -4.80 5.63 -7.25
C CYS A 5 -4.44 6.81 -6.31
N GLN A 6 -4.14 7.97 -6.89
CA GLN A 6 -3.76 9.19 -6.19
C GLN A 6 -4.81 9.70 -5.18
N ASP A 7 -6.11 9.52 -5.45
CA ASP A 7 -7.19 10.02 -4.57
C ASP A 7 -7.24 9.19 -3.29
N TYR A 8 -7.14 7.87 -3.43
CA TYR A 8 -7.10 6.95 -2.28
C TYR A 8 -5.79 7.11 -1.49
N CYS A 9 -4.64 7.30 -2.15
CA CYS A 9 -3.37 7.58 -1.48
C CYS A 9 -3.43 8.86 -0.63
N GLN A 10 -4.03 9.94 -1.15
CA GLN A 10 -4.20 11.19 -0.41
C GLN A 10 -5.10 11.00 0.81
N PHE A 11 -6.19 10.25 0.67
CA PHE A 11 -7.06 9.91 1.79
C PHE A 11 -6.29 9.15 2.88
N LEU A 12 -5.52 8.11 2.53
CA LEU A 12 -4.75 7.33 3.51
C LEU A 12 -3.75 8.18 4.31
N ILE A 13 -3.19 9.22 3.70
CA ILE A 13 -2.28 10.16 4.39
C ILE A 13 -3.02 10.98 5.45
N ILE A 14 -4.27 11.36 5.16
CA ILE A 14 -5.07 12.27 6.00
C ILE A 14 -5.84 11.50 7.08
N THR A 15 -6.29 10.27 6.80
CA THR A 15 -7.12 9.46 7.71
C THR A 15 -6.31 8.39 8.43
N GLN A 16 -5.51 8.82 9.40
CA GLN A 16 -4.57 7.95 10.10
C GLN A 16 -5.24 6.92 11.04
N THR A 17 -6.51 7.13 11.39
CA THR A 17 -7.26 6.29 12.35
C THR A 17 -8.34 5.43 11.71
N ASN A 18 -8.92 5.85 10.59
CA ASN A 18 -9.95 5.10 9.87
C ASN A 18 -9.63 5.11 8.37
N TYR A 19 -9.02 4.02 7.91
CA TYR A 19 -8.62 3.80 6.53
C TYR A 19 -9.55 2.83 5.79
N THR A 20 -10.77 2.61 6.31
CA THR A 20 -11.71 1.69 5.65
C THR A 20 -12.21 2.28 4.32
N GLN A 21 -12.38 1.42 3.31
CA GLN A 21 -12.85 1.85 1.98
C GLN A 21 -14.30 2.38 2.01
N THR A 22 -15.11 1.93 2.96
CA THR A 22 -16.45 2.45 3.22
C THR A 22 -16.36 3.88 3.79
N TYR A 23 -15.47 4.12 4.74
CA TYR A 23 -15.22 5.48 5.25
C TYR A 23 -14.72 6.41 4.14
N PHE A 24 -13.87 5.93 3.24
CA PHE A 24 -13.49 6.70 2.04
C PHE A 24 -14.71 7.07 1.18
N ALA A 25 -15.55 6.08 0.85
CA ALA A 25 -16.73 6.25 0.00
C ALA A 25 -17.73 7.25 0.61
N ASP A 26 -17.91 7.21 1.93
CA ASP A 26 -18.78 8.14 2.66
C ASP A 26 -18.23 9.57 2.69
N HIS A 27 -16.91 9.77 2.60
CA HIS A 27 -16.31 11.12 2.66
C HIS A 27 -16.07 11.74 1.28
N HIS A 28 -16.23 10.98 0.21
CA HIS A 28 -16.08 11.46 -1.17
C HIS A 28 -17.42 11.34 -1.91
N HIS A 29 -18.30 12.33 -1.68
CA HIS A 29 -19.64 12.33 -2.25
C HIS A 29 -19.74 12.90 -3.68
N HIS A 30 -18.69 13.56 -4.21
CA HIS A 30 -18.80 14.20 -5.52
C HIS A 30 -17.53 14.09 -6.39
N PRO A 31 -17.53 13.22 -7.41
CA PRO A 31 -18.56 12.21 -7.70
C PRO A 31 -18.60 11.11 -6.61
N ALA A 32 -19.76 10.49 -6.40
CA ALA A 32 -19.89 9.38 -5.46
C ALA A 32 -18.93 8.24 -5.84
N PHE A 33 -18.05 7.86 -4.91
CA PHE A 33 -17.11 6.76 -5.11
C PHE A 33 -17.69 5.45 -4.55
N SER A 34 -17.65 4.38 -5.34
CA SER A 34 -17.95 3.04 -4.80
C SER A 34 -16.70 2.47 -4.13
N HIS A 35 -16.85 1.95 -2.92
CA HIS A 35 -15.81 1.18 -2.23
C HIS A 35 -15.34 -0.02 -3.07
N ASP A 36 -16.22 -0.61 -3.89
CA ASP A 36 -15.88 -1.71 -4.80
C ASP A 36 -14.82 -1.33 -5.84
N ALA A 37 -14.80 -0.07 -6.28
CA ALA A 37 -13.85 0.39 -7.28
C ALA A 37 -12.42 0.43 -6.70
N ILE A 38 -12.28 0.85 -5.43
CA ILE A 38 -10.99 0.79 -4.73
C ILE A 38 -10.60 -0.65 -4.45
N ASN A 39 -11.54 -1.47 -4.01
CA ASN A 39 -11.25 -2.88 -3.76
C ASN A 39 -10.72 -3.56 -5.04
N ARG A 40 -11.37 -3.32 -6.18
CA ARG A 40 -10.92 -3.83 -7.47
C ARG A 40 -9.53 -3.29 -7.84
N TYR A 41 -9.33 -1.98 -7.73
CA TYR A 41 -8.04 -1.35 -7.96
C TYR A 41 -6.93 -2.01 -7.11
N LEU A 42 -7.12 -2.19 -5.81
CA LEU A 42 -6.12 -2.79 -4.92
C LEU A 42 -5.85 -4.28 -5.21
N ASN A 43 -6.84 -5.00 -5.76
CA ASN A 43 -6.68 -6.40 -6.15
C ASN A 43 -6.01 -6.55 -7.53
N GLU A 44 -6.24 -5.63 -8.44
CA GLU A 44 -5.66 -5.63 -9.80
C GLU A 44 -4.28 -4.98 -9.85
N ASP A 45 -4.00 -4.06 -8.92
CA ASP A 45 -2.73 -3.36 -8.88
C ASP A 45 -1.61 -4.26 -8.34
N ASN A 46 -0.53 -4.36 -9.10
CA ASN A 46 0.64 -5.16 -8.77
C ASN A 46 1.80 -4.24 -8.36
N ILE A 47 1.62 -3.55 -7.23
CA ILE A 47 2.68 -2.71 -6.67
C ILE A 47 3.72 -3.60 -6.00
N THR A 48 4.79 -3.90 -6.74
CA THR A 48 5.90 -4.68 -6.21
C THR A 48 6.79 -3.81 -5.30
N PRO A 49 7.47 -4.41 -4.29
CA PRO A 49 8.42 -3.68 -3.46
C PRO A 49 9.53 -2.98 -4.26
N SER A 50 9.97 -3.57 -5.38
CA SER A 50 10.96 -2.98 -6.26
C SER A 50 10.44 -1.74 -6.99
N ALA A 51 9.18 -1.75 -7.43
CA ALA A 51 8.53 -0.58 -8.01
C ALA A 51 8.43 0.56 -6.98
N ALA A 52 8.01 0.27 -5.76
CA ALA A 52 7.96 1.26 -4.67
C ALA A 52 9.35 1.82 -4.35
N TRP A 53 10.37 0.97 -4.22
CA TRP A 53 11.75 1.38 -3.95
C TRP A 53 12.31 2.30 -5.03
N SER A 54 12.01 2.04 -6.30
CA SER A 54 12.47 2.86 -7.43
C SER A 54 12.01 4.31 -7.33
N ILE A 55 10.83 4.54 -6.74
CA ILE A 55 10.23 5.87 -6.53
C ILE A 55 10.82 6.52 -5.26
N ILE A 56 10.93 5.76 -4.17
CA ILE A 56 11.24 6.30 -2.85
C ILE A 56 12.73 6.62 -2.67
N LYS A 57 13.64 5.85 -3.30
CA LYS A 57 15.09 5.97 -3.09
C LYS A 57 15.64 7.39 -3.26
N GLY A 58 15.07 8.19 -4.16
CA GLY A 58 15.49 9.57 -4.42
C GLY A 58 15.13 10.55 -3.29
N ASN A 59 14.16 10.19 -2.44
CA ASN A 59 13.71 10.99 -1.31
C ASN A 59 14.49 10.69 -0.02
N ILE A 60 15.36 9.68 -0.01
CA ILE A 60 16.16 9.30 1.17
C ILE A 60 17.44 10.15 1.21
N THR A 61 17.48 11.10 2.14
CA THR A 61 18.67 11.93 2.37
C THR A 61 19.81 11.11 2.98
N GLN A 62 20.94 11.05 2.27
CA GLN A 62 22.16 10.46 2.79
C GLN A 62 22.86 11.47 3.70
N HIS A 63 23.27 11.04 4.90
CA HIS A 63 23.98 11.89 5.84
C HIS A 63 25.11 11.11 6.51
N PRO A 64 26.31 11.69 6.72
CA PRO A 64 27.45 10.97 7.30
C PRO A 64 27.19 10.37 8.69
N ASN A 65 26.27 10.98 9.45
CA ASN A 65 25.89 10.52 10.78
C ASN A 65 24.53 9.79 10.80
N ALA A 66 23.96 9.45 9.64
CA ALA A 66 22.74 8.67 9.60
C ALA A 66 23.03 7.20 10.00
N CYS A 67 22.04 6.55 10.60
CA CYS A 67 22.04 5.13 10.85
C CYS A 67 20.81 4.48 10.21
N VAL A 68 20.92 3.20 9.91
CA VAL A 68 19.77 2.38 9.50
C VAL A 68 19.16 1.80 10.78
N VAL A 69 17.90 2.10 11.03
CA VAL A 69 17.11 1.42 12.06
C VAL A 69 16.48 0.20 11.41
N PHE A 70 16.76 -0.98 11.95
CA PHE A 70 16.21 -2.24 11.49
C PHE A 70 15.40 -2.87 12.62
N ASP A 71 14.17 -3.26 12.31
CA ASP A 71 13.24 -3.91 13.22
C ASP A 71 12.41 -4.93 12.42
N ASP A 72 11.94 -5.99 13.07
CA ASP A 72 11.06 -6.98 12.45
C ASP A 72 9.65 -6.87 13.04
N SER A 73 8.65 -6.82 12.17
CA SER A 73 7.26 -6.65 12.57
C SER A 73 6.41 -7.78 12.01
N VAL A 74 5.57 -8.37 12.86
CA VAL A 74 4.60 -9.39 12.45
C VAL A 74 3.22 -8.75 12.37
N SER A 75 2.66 -8.70 11.16
CA SER A 75 1.26 -8.33 10.94
C SER A 75 0.38 -9.57 10.97
N ASP A 76 -0.55 -9.64 11.92
CA ASP A 76 -1.56 -10.70 11.95
C ASP A 76 -2.51 -10.55 10.75
N LYS A 77 -2.52 -11.59 9.92
CA LYS A 77 -3.23 -11.64 8.64
C LYS A 77 -4.15 -12.85 8.54
N ARG A 78 -4.61 -13.41 9.66
CA ARG A 78 -5.43 -14.64 9.71
C ARG A 78 -6.69 -14.63 8.83
N TYR A 79 -7.22 -13.47 8.48
CA TYR A 79 -8.41 -13.32 7.62
C TYR A 79 -8.08 -12.92 6.16
N SER A 80 -6.80 -12.92 5.79
CA SER A 80 -6.36 -12.55 4.45
C SER A 80 -6.45 -13.75 3.51
N GLN A 81 -6.67 -13.47 2.22
CA GLN A 81 -6.44 -14.50 1.19
C GLN A 81 -4.94 -14.82 1.14
N PRO A 82 -4.54 -16.09 0.94
CA PRO A 82 -3.13 -16.46 0.80
C PRO A 82 -2.48 -15.66 -0.34
N PHE A 83 -1.33 -15.04 -0.06
CA PHE A 83 -0.49 -14.50 -1.12
C PHE A 83 0.10 -15.67 -1.92
N GLN A 84 -0.13 -15.69 -3.23
CA GLN A 84 0.61 -16.57 -4.13
C GLN A 84 2.01 -15.96 -4.31
N SER A 85 2.98 -16.49 -3.58
CA SER A 85 4.37 -16.03 -3.63
C SER A 85 5.14 -16.80 -4.71
N ASP A 86 5.43 -16.15 -5.83
CA ASP A 86 6.33 -16.67 -6.88
C ASP A 86 7.83 -16.55 -6.52
N TYR A 87 8.16 -16.05 -5.32
CA TYR A 87 9.53 -15.78 -4.89
C TYR A 87 9.98 -16.70 -3.74
N PHE A 88 9.84 -18.02 -3.91
CA PHE A 88 10.69 -18.95 -3.17
C PHE A 88 11.84 -19.36 -4.07
N LEU A 89 13.01 -18.74 -3.88
CA LEU A 89 14.25 -19.35 -4.37
C LEU A 89 14.48 -20.60 -3.52
N PRO A 90 14.59 -21.80 -4.11
CA PRO A 90 14.92 -22.99 -3.35
C PRO A 90 16.30 -22.77 -2.74
N LEU A 91 16.40 -22.90 -1.42
CA LEU A 91 17.67 -22.98 -0.73
C LEU A 91 18.37 -24.25 -1.25
N SER A 92 19.36 -24.07 -2.11
CA SER A 92 20.30 -25.14 -2.47
C SER A 92 21.12 -25.49 -1.23
N ASN A 93 21.04 -26.75 -0.80
CA ASN A 93 21.86 -27.36 0.24
C ASN A 93 23.36 -27.28 -0.06
#